data_AF-A0A9C8GKW6-F1
#
_entry.id   AF-A0A9C8GKW6-F1
#
_cell.length_a   1.000
_cell.length_b   1.000
_cell.length_c   1.000
_cell.angle_alpha   90.00
_cell.angle_beta   90.00
_cell.angle_gamma   90.00
#
_symmetry.space_group_name_H-M   'P 1'
#
loop_
_entity.id
_entity.type
_entity.pdbx_description
1 polymer ?
#
loop_
_entity_poly.entity_id
_entity_poly.type
_entity_poly.pdbx_seq_one_letter_code
_entity_poly.pdbx_strand_id
1 'polypeptide(L)'
;MSWLCGRRCRNTESTEKELAMPVTTAEEFLPVELVFNPNWWYHTAGISFDRSFYFDAEARVQNDITMRRVLYERFGDLGLGEPDPQPRPIIGSLHVAGGFVIPALLGAEIIFAPDEAPWPKPLNLSIEEIEALEKSDFRETWPMDQLIADMDALEDQYGYLIGDLNTDGVLNAAYHLYGQQLFLDFYQSPERVRRLLDVIGELVVDVALYVRQRTGSCSISVNRMAEHVDPGLFLHANCSVQMISPESYRQLHLPVEQRMARRIQPFGVHHCGDNTHRIAPAYAELPAVYFEIGWGSDVARCREALPDAFFNLRLNPVRMLNCAPQEIAEDTEQLLLAAGPLEQAGVCCINMDHGTPDDNVFTMFETVQRYRRYGA
;
A
#
# COMPACT_ATOMS: atom_id res chain seq x y z
N MET A 1 39.42 49.16 -44.62
CA MET A 1 39.17 49.06 -43.16
C MET A 1 37.79 48.43 -42.99
N SER A 2 37.50 47.37 -42.23
CA SER A 2 38.21 46.44 -41.37
C SER A 2 37.22 45.27 -41.13
N TRP A 3 37.49 44.05 -41.62
CA TRP A 3 37.75 42.83 -40.82
C TRP A 3 36.62 42.33 -39.87
N LEU A 4 35.97 41.23 -40.31
CA LEU A 4 35.87 39.89 -39.68
C LEU A 4 35.42 39.68 -38.21
N CYS A 5 34.56 38.64 -38.07
CA CYS A 5 34.63 37.53 -37.09
C CYS A 5 33.58 37.46 -35.96
N GLY A 6 32.59 36.57 -36.17
CA GLY A 6 32.15 35.46 -35.30
C GLY A 6 32.05 35.59 -33.77
N ARG A 7 30.91 35.13 -33.21
CA ARG A 7 30.87 34.24 -32.03
C ARG A 7 29.50 33.55 -31.91
N ARG A 8 29.55 32.21 -31.84
CA ARG A 8 28.52 31.33 -31.27
C ARG A 8 28.51 31.48 -29.74
N CYS A 9 27.35 31.22 -29.14
CA CYS A 9 27.13 30.36 -27.95
C CYS A 9 26.12 30.93 -26.94
N ARG A 10 25.09 30.11 -26.72
CA ARG A 10 24.70 29.49 -25.44
C ARG A 10 23.50 30.03 -24.64
N ASN A 11 22.73 29.02 -24.24
CA ASN A 11 21.94 28.84 -23.02
C ASN A 11 20.56 29.49 -22.98
N THR A 12 19.58 28.78 -23.58
CA THR A 12 18.29 28.58 -22.93
C THR A 12 18.48 27.54 -21.82
N GLU A 13 18.90 27.99 -20.63
CA GLU A 13 18.74 27.21 -19.41
C GLU A 13 17.28 27.33 -18.97
N SER A 14 16.49 26.30 -19.29
CA SER A 14 15.26 25.99 -18.56
C SER A 14 15.67 25.57 -17.15
N THR A 15 15.60 26.50 -16.21
CA THR A 15 15.67 26.18 -14.79
C THR A 15 14.38 25.44 -14.43
N GLU A 16 14.43 24.11 -14.48
CA GLU A 16 13.56 23.29 -13.64
C GLU A 16 13.88 23.69 -12.20
N LYS A 17 13.03 24.54 -11.60
CA LYS A 17 13.01 24.67 -10.15
C LYS A 17 12.60 23.31 -9.62
N GLU A 18 13.53 22.61 -8.97
CA GLU A 18 13.21 21.57 -7.98
C GLU A 18 12.15 22.17 -7.06
N LEU A 19 10.89 21.77 -7.26
CA LEU A 19 9.85 22.01 -6.28
C LEU A 19 10.23 21.11 -5.10
N ALA A 20 10.81 21.69 -4.05
CA ALA A 20 10.97 21.00 -2.79
C ALA A 20 9.61 20.41 -2.41
N MET A 21 9.57 19.09 -2.20
CA MET A 21 8.34 18.41 -1.84
C MET A 21 7.88 18.94 -0.47
N PRO A 22 6.58 19.21 -0.28
CA PRO A 22 6.09 19.70 0.99
C PRO A 22 6.34 18.66 2.08
N VAL A 23 6.81 19.11 3.25
CA VAL A 23 6.87 18.30 4.45
C VAL A 23 5.47 17.74 4.72
N THR A 24 5.39 16.41 4.80
CA THR A 24 4.13 15.68 4.95
C THR A 24 4.01 15.15 6.37
N THR A 25 2.93 15.50 7.04
CA THR A 25 2.64 15.13 8.44
C THR A 25 1.24 14.51 8.52
N ALA A 26 1.01 13.69 9.53
CA ALA A 26 -0.33 13.18 9.84
C ALA A 26 -1.18 14.21 10.61
N GLU A 27 -2.50 14.02 10.63
CA GLU A 27 -3.43 14.82 11.45
C GLU A 27 -3.20 14.61 12.95
N GLU A 28 -2.90 13.37 13.35
CA GLU A 28 -2.50 13.01 14.71
C GLU A 28 -0.97 12.99 14.83
N PHE A 29 -0.42 13.40 15.97
CA PHE A 29 1.01 13.22 16.25
C PHE A 29 1.32 11.75 16.54
N LEU A 30 2.22 11.14 15.75
CA LEU A 30 2.60 9.72 15.83
C LEU A 30 1.39 8.77 15.80
N PRO A 31 0.60 8.73 14.71
CA PRO A 31 -0.55 7.83 14.59
C PRO A 31 -0.10 6.36 14.72
N VAL A 32 -1.00 5.53 15.24
CA VAL A 32 -0.78 4.09 15.37
C VAL A 32 -1.87 3.33 14.64
N GLU A 33 -1.49 2.41 13.76
CA GLU A 33 -2.45 1.58 13.03
C GLU A 33 -2.19 0.08 13.15
N LEU A 34 -3.28 -0.68 13.18
CA LEU A 34 -3.26 -2.14 13.27
C LEU A 34 -4.09 -2.74 12.15
N VAL A 35 -3.55 -3.77 11.50
CA VAL A 35 -4.31 -4.60 10.56
C VAL A 35 -4.14 -6.05 10.96
N PHE A 36 -5.26 -6.71 11.20
CA PHE A 36 -5.31 -8.12 11.55
C PHE A 36 -5.47 -8.98 10.29
N ASN A 37 -4.80 -10.13 10.28
CA ASN A 37 -4.94 -11.14 9.23
C ASN A 37 -6.38 -11.69 9.22
N PRO A 38 -6.96 -12.03 8.06
CA PRO A 38 -8.18 -12.83 7.95
C PRO A 38 -8.32 -13.97 8.96
N ASN A 39 -7.24 -14.71 9.24
CA ASN A 39 -7.23 -15.79 10.22
C ASN A 39 -7.58 -15.30 11.65
N TRP A 40 -7.09 -14.13 12.05
CA TRP A 40 -7.45 -13.51 13.34
C TRP A 40 -8.94 -13.18 13.40
N TRP A 41 -9.49 -12.59 12.34
CA TRP A 41 -10.91 -12.23 12.24
C TRP A 41 -11.83 -13.44 12.23
N TYR A 42 -11.45 -14.50 11.51
CA TYR A 42 -12.19 -15.75 11.46
C TYR A 42 -12.32 -16.38 12.85
N HIS A 43 -11.23 -16.50 13.58
CA HIS A 43 -11.25 -17.09 14.92
C HIS A 43 -11.78 -16.17 16.02
N THR A 44 -11.66 -14.85 15.88
CA THR A 44 -12.07 -13.89 16.92
C THR A 44 -13.51 -13.42 16.77
N ALA A 45 -13.98 -13.25 15.53
CA ALA A 45 -15.26 -12.65 15.21
C ALA A 45 -16.17 -13.53 14.33
N GLY A 46 -15.70 -14.70 13.88
CA GLY A 46 -16.48 -15.61 13.02
C GLY A 46 -16.68 -15.08 11.61
N ILE A 47 -15.87 -14.11 11.16
CA ILE A 47 -15.97 -13.51 9.83
C ILE A 47 -15.26 -14.43 8.81
N SER A 48 -16.00 -14.90 7.82
CA SER A 48 -15.47 -15.68 6.68
C SER A 48 -15.02 -14.76 5.55
N PHE A 49 -13.83 -14.98 4.99
CA PHE A 49 -13.27 -14.26 3.83
C PHE A 49 -13.49 -15.01 2.50
N ASP A 50 -14.61 -15.72 2.40
CA ASP A 50 -15.06 -16.31 1.14
C ASP A 50 -15.58 -15.26 0.15
N ARG A 51 -16.09 -15.70 -1.01
CA ARG A 51 -16.60 -14.78 -2.05
C ARG A 51 -17.66 -13.80 -1.54
N SER A 52 -18.51 -14.18 -0.57
CA SER A 52 -19.56 -13.30 -0.06
C SER A 52 -18.96 -12.08 0.64
N PHE A 53 -17.83 -12.23 1.34
CA PHE A 53 -17.12 -11.10 1.94
C PHE A 53 -16.75 -10.02 0.95
N TYR A 54 -16.47 -10.38 -0.30
CA TYR A 54 -16.01 -9.44 -1.33
C TYR A 54 -17.10 -9.01 -2.30
N PHE A 55 -18.16 -9.80 -2.48
CA PHE A 55 -19.14 -9.63 -3.56
C PHE A 55 -20.60 -9.61 -3.11
N ASP A 56 -20.87 -9.70 -1.80
CA ASP A 56 -22.19 -9.46 -1.23
C ASP A 56 -22.17 -8.15 -0.43
N ALA A 57 -22.88 -7.14 -0.93
CA ALA A 57 -22.91 -5.82 -0.31
C ALA A 57 -23.49 -5.83 1.11
N GLU A 58 -24.53 -6.62 1.37
CA GLU A 58 -25.13 -6.70 2.70
C GLU A 58 -24.17 -7.37 3.67
N ALA A 59 -23.53 -8.47 3.25
CA ALA A 59 -22.51 -9.14 4.04
C ALA A 59 -21.32 -8.20 4.34
N ARG A 60 -20.84 -7.44 3.36
CA ARG A 60 -19.77 -6.44 3.55
C ARG A 60 -20.14 -5.42 4.63
N VAL A 61 -21.35 -4.86 4.57
CA VAL A 61 -21.83 -3.88 5.56
C VAL A 61 -21.94 -4.49 6.96
N GLN A 62 -22.47 -5.71 7.09
CA GLN A 62 -22.58 -6.39 8.39
C GLN A 62 -21.22 -6.77 8.98
N ASN A 63 -20.29 -7.22 8.13
CA ASN A 63 -18.92 -7.53 8.54
C ASN A 63 -18.20 -6.27 9.02
N ASP A 64 -18.36 -5.12 8.35
CA ASP A 64 -17.77 -3.85 8.77
C ASP A 64 -18.31 -3.36 10.13
N ILE A 65 -19.61 -3.51 10.39
CA ILE A 65 -20.20 -3.25 11.72
C ILE A 65 -19.55 -4.14 12.78
N THR A 66 -19.43 -5.43 12.47
CA THR A 66 -18.83 -6.43 13.38
C THR A 66 -17.37 -6.10 13.66
N MET A 67 -16.58 -5.79 12.64
CA MET A 67 -15.16 -5.44 12.76
C MET A 67 -14.97 -4.21 13.66
N ARG A 68 -15.72 -3.14 13.42
CA ARG A 68 -15.64 -1.92 14.25
C ARG A 68 -16.05 -2.16 15.70
N ARG A 69 -17.08 -2.98 15.95
CA ARG A 69 -17.50 -3.34 17.30
C ARG A 69 -16.45 -4.17 18.04
N VAL A 70 -15.94 -5.22 17.39
CA VAL A 70 -14.93 -6.11 17.99
C VAL A 70 -13.65 -5.35 18.32
N LEU A 71 -13.22 -4.43 17.47
CA LEU A 71 -12.07 -3.56 17.77
C LEU A 71 -12.32 -2.66 18.97
N TYR A 72 -13.52 -2.11 19.12
CA TYR A 72 -13.87 -1.29 20.27
C TYR A 72 -13.92 -2.11 21.56
N GLU A 73 -14.55 -3.28 21.52
CA GLU A 73 -14.69 -4.14 22.71
C GLU A 73 -13.33 -4.60 23.25
N ARG A 74 -12.34 -4.85 22.37
CA ARG A 74 -10.99 -5.27 22.77
C ARG A 74 -10.03 -4.12 23.03
N PHE A 75 -10.07 -3.09 22.20
CA PHE A 75 -9.04 -2.06 22.08
C PHE A 75 -9.61 -0.63 22.09
N GLY A 76 -10.85 -0.44 22.53
CA GLY A 76 -11.50 0.87 22.59
C GLY A 76 -10.77 1.88 23.48
N ASP A 77 -10.09 1.43 24.54
CA ASP A 77 -9.24 2.28 25.39
C ASP A 77 -8.01 2.82 24.64
N LEU A 78 -7.62 2.17 23.53
CA LEU A 78 -6.56 2.62 22.63
C LEU A 78 -7.09 3.54 21.51
N GLY A 79 -8.40 3.78 21.45
CA GLY A 79 -9.05 4.57 20.41
C GLY A 79 -9.41 3.78 19.14
N LEU A 80 -9.37 2.44 19.19
CA LEU A 80 -9.73 1.60 18.04
C LEU A 80 -11.21 1.21 18.03
N GLY A 81 -11.77 1.09 16.84
CA GLY A 81 -13.15 0.66 16.64
C GLY A 81 -14.20 1.72 16.99
N GLU A 82 -15.46 1.30 17.05
CA GLU A 82 -16.58 2.17 17.40
C GLU A 82 -17.52 1.48 18.43
N PRO A 83 -18.03 2.20 19.45
CA PRO A 83 -18.92 1.63 20.47
C PRO A 83 -20.28 1.20 19.95
N ASP A 84 -20.84 1.98 19.02
CA ASP A 84 -22.16 1.73 18.43
C ASP A 84 -22.09 1.91 16.90
N PRO A 85 -21.42 0.99 16.19
CA PRO A 85 -21.17 1.13 14.76
C PRO A 85 -22.48 1.03 13.98
N GLN A 86 -22.82 2.09 13.26
CA GLN A 86 -23.97 2.13 12.36
C GLN A 86 -23.61 1.60 10.96
N PRO A 87 -24.56 1.03 10.19
CA PRO A 87 -24.33 0.65 8.80
C PRO A 87 -23.79 1.80 7.95
N ARG A 88 -22.85 1.50 7.04
CA ARG A 88 -22.28 2.45 6.09
C ARG A 88 -22.00 1.78 4.74
N PRO A 89 -22.07 2.50 3.60
CA PRO A 89 -21.93 1.93 2.25
C PRO A 89 -20.47 1.61 1.90
N ILE A 90 -19.93 0.55 2.51
CA ILE A 90 -18.54 0.13 2.36
C ILE A 90 -18.34 -0.73 1.10
N ILE A 91 -17.44 -0.29 0.21
CA ILE A 91 -17.16 -0.99 -1.06
C ILE A 91 -16.11 -2.10 -0.91
N GLY A 92 -15.25 -2.00 0.11
CA GLY A 92 -14.17 -2.92 0.43
C GLY A 92 -13.69 -2.69 1.85
N SER A 93 -13.26 -3.74 2.55
CA SER A 93 -12.89 -3.64 3.97
C SER A 93 -11.71 -2.70 4.19
N LEU A 94 -11.85 -1.80 5.17
CA LEU A 94 -10.78 -0.93 5.64
C LEU A 94 -9.95 -1.54 6.77
N HIS A 95 -10.20 -2.80 7.13
CA HIS A 95 -9.63 -3.47 8.31
C HIS A 95 -8.82 -4.72 7.94
N VAL A 96 -8.72 -5.04 6.64
CA VAL A 96 -8.02 -6.21 6.13
C VAL A 96 -7.23 -5.80 4.90
N ALA A 97 -5.95 -6.13 4.89
CA ALA A 97 -5.11 -5.97 3.72
C ALA A 97 -5.19 -7.22 2.84
N GLY A 98 -5.63 -7.07 1.59
CA GLY A 98 -5.69 -8.15 0.62
C GLY A 98 -6.09 -7.66 -0.77
N GLY A 99 -5.18 -7.76 -1.74
CA GLY A 99 -5.39 -7.31 -3.12
C GLY A 99 -5.54 -8.48 -4.08
N PHE A 100 -6.61 -8.48 -4.87
CA PHE A 100 -6.85 -9.48 -5.92
C PHE A 100 -7.39 -8.87 -7.22
N VAL A 101 -7.81 -7.61 -7.18
CA VAL A 101 -8.52 -6.94 -8.29
C VAL A 101 -7.65 -6.86 -9.54
N ILE A 102 -6.40 -6.41 -9.41
CA ILE A 102 -5.51 -6.27 -10.57
C ILE A 102 -5.13 -7.62 -11.18
N PRO A 103 -4.67 -8.64 -10.42
CA PRO A 103 -4.46 -9.97 -10.97
C PRO A 103 -5.70 -10.55 -11.68
N ALA A 104 -6.89 -10.37 -11.09
CA ALA A 104 -8.15 -10.82 -11.68
C ALA A 104 -8.47 -10.12 -13.02
N LEU A 105 -8.32 -8.80 -13.08
CA LEU A 105 -8.49 -8.00 -14.30
C LEU A 105 -7.49 -8.38 -15.41
N LEU A 106 -6.38 -9.01 -15.04
CA LEU A 106 -5.36 -9.52 -15.94
C LEU A 106 -5.57 -11.02 -16.28
N GLY A 107 -6.68 -11.61 -15.83
CA GLY A 107 -7.09 -12.97 -16.18
C GLY A 107 -6.78 -14.04 -15.13
N ALA A 108 -6.23 -13.69 -13.96
CA ALA A 108 -5.95 -14.67 -12.92
C ALA A 108 -7.25 -15.19 -12.28
N GLU A 109 -7.34 -16.50 -12.10
CA GLU A 109 -8.35 -17.08 -11.19
C GLU A 109 -7.99 -16.72 -9.75
N ILE A 110 -8.96 -16.21 -8.98
CA ILE A 110 -8.75 -15.85 -7.57
C ILE A 110 -9.34 -16.92 -6.66
N ILE A 111 -8.54 -17.36 -5.69
CA ILE A 111 -8.94 -18.28 -4.64
C ILE A 111 -9.39 -17.46 -3.42
N PHE A 112 -10.53 -17.85 -2.87
CA PHE A 112 -11.08 -17.32 -1.63
C PHE A 112 -11.16 -18.44 -0.60
N ALA A 113 -10.80 -18.16 0.64
CA ALA A 113 -10.85 -19.10 1.74
C ALA A 113 -11.42 -18.41 2.99
N PRO A 114 -12.02 -19.15 3.94
CA PRO A 114 -12.68 -18.54 5.10
C PRO A 114 -11.75 -17.72 5.99
N ASP A 115 -10.47 -18.07 6.08
CA ASP A 115 -9.48 -17.58 7.05
C ASP A 115 -8.21 -17.03 6.40
N GLU A 116 -8.22 -16.75 5.09
CA GLU A 116 -7.07 -16.21 4.35
C GLU A 116 -7.47 -15.04 3.46
N ALA A 117 -6.52 -14.15 3.18
CA ALA A 117 -6.72 -13.09 2.19
C ALA A 117 -6.74 -13.70 0.78
N PRO A 118 -7.57 -13.23 -0.15
CA PRO A 118 -7.68 -13.81 -1.49
C PRO A 118 -6.35 -13.73 -2.24
N TRP A 119 -6.05 -14.78 -2.99
CA TRP A 119 -4.81 -14.85 -3.77
C TRP A 119 -5.04 -15.34 -5.20
N PRO A 120 -4.28 -14.83 -6.17
CA PRO A 120 -4.36 -15.28 -7.55
C PRO A 120 -3.65 -16.63 -7.74
N LYS A 121 -4.24 -17.51 -8.55
CA LYS A 121 -3.51 -18.63 -9.14
C LYS A 121 -2.49 -18.10 -10.16
N PRO A 122 -1.23 -18.54 -10.12
CA PRO A 122 -0.25 -18.16 -11.12
C PRO A 122 -0.68 -18.61 -12.52
N LEU A 123 -0.59 -17.71 -13.51
CA LEU A 123 -0.92 -18.06 -14.90
C LEU A 123 0.25 -18.71 -15.62
N ASN A 124 1.48 -18.27 -15.36
CA ASN A 124 2.69 -18.67 -16.10
C ASN A 124 2.55 -18.48 -17.61
N LEU A 125 2.08 -17.30 -18.03
CA LEU A 125 1.90 -16.94 -19.43
C LEU A 125 3.20 -17.12 -20.22
N SER A 126 3.07 -17.57 -21.48
CA SER A 126 4.18 -17.68 -22.41
C SER A 126 4.72 -16.30 -22.80
N ILE A 127 5.91 -16.27 -23.40
CA ILE A 127 6.49 -15.03 -23.96
C ILE A 127 5.51 -14.37 -24.93
N GLU A 128 4.92 -15.15 -25.83
CA GLU A 128 3.99 -14.67 -26.85
C GLU A 128 2.72 -14.09 -26.22
N GLU A 129 2.20 -14.73 -25.16
CA GLU A 129 1.05 -14.24 -24.42
C GLU A 129 1.36 -12.92 -23.68
N ILE A 130 2.55 -12.79 -23.09
CA ILE A 130 3.01 -11.54 -22.45
C ILE A 130 3.19 -10.40 -23.46
N GLU A 131 3.74 -10.70 -24.64
CA GLU A 131 3.91 -9.72 -25.71
C GLU A 131 2.57 -9.27 -26.30
N ALA A 132 1.59 -10.18 -26.35
CA ALA A 132 0.23 -9.91 -26.80
C ALA A 132 -0.68 -9.29 -25.72
N LEU A 133 -0.28 -9.29 -24.44
CA LEU A 133 -1.10 -8.78 -23.35
C LEU A 133 -1.44 -7.30 -23.58
N GLU A 134 -2.73 -6.97 -23.54
CA GLU A 134 -3.25 -5.60 -23.61
C GLU A 134 -3.90 -5.20 -22.29
N LYS A 135 -3.99 -3.90 -22.04
CA LYS A 135 -4.69 -3.37 -20.87
C LYS A 135 -6.18 -3.68 -20.99
N SER A 136 -6.76 -4.37 -20.00
CA SER A 136 -8.19 -4.66 -19.97
C SER A 136 -9.02 -3.38 -19.74
N ASP A 137 -10.24 -3.34 -20.29
CA ASP A 137 -11.23 -2.35 -19.85
C ASP A 137 -11.80 -2.80 -18.51
N PHE A 138 -11.27 -2.23 -17.44
CA PHE A 138 -11.64 -2.63 -16.09
C PHE A 138 -13.13 -2.44 -15.81
N ARG A 139 -13.85 -1.54 -16.51
CA ARG A 139 -15.28 -1.33 -16.23
C ARG A 139 -16.16 -2.47 -16.71
N GLU A 140 -15.68 -3.21 -17.70
CA GLU A 140 -16.41 -4.32 -18.33
C GLU A 140 -15.81 -5.69 -17.97
N THR A 141 -14.80 -5.72 -17.08
CA THR A 141 -14.05 -6.93 -16.74
C THR A 141 -14.22 -7.28 -15.26
N TRP A 142 -14.43 -8.57 -14.98
CA TRP A 142 -14.44 -9.08 -13.60
C TRP A 142 -13.09 -8.83 -12.90
N PRO A 143 -13.08 -8.34 -11.64
CA PRO A 143 -14.21 -8.24 -10.72
C PRO A 143 -14.90 -6.87 -10.71
N MET A 144 -14.38 -5.92 -11.46
CA MET A 144 -14.77 -4.51 -11.35
C MET A 144 -16.16 -4.25 -11.94
N ASP A 145 -16.59 -4.95 -12.98
CA ASP A 145 -17.96 -4.85 -13.50
C ASP A 145 -19.02 -5.11 -12.42
N GLN A 146 -18.84 -6.18 -11.63
CA GLN A 146 -19.69 -6.53 -10.51
C GLN A 146 -19.55 -5.53 -9.35
N LEU A 147 -18.31 -5.15 -8.99
CA LEU A 147 -18.08 -4.19 -7.92
C LEU A 147 -18.66 -2.81 -8.25
N ILE A 148 -18.65 -2.40 -9.52
CA ILE A 148 -19.26 -1.14 -9.99
C ILE A 148 -20.78 -1.21 -9.83
N ALA A 149 -21.42 -2.31 -10.24
CA ALA A 149 -22.85 -2.48 -10.04
C ALA A 149 -23.24 -2.43 -8.54
N ASP A 150 -22.43 -3.06 -7.68
CA ASP A 150 -22.59 -2.98 -6.23
C ASP A 150 -22.41 -1.55 -5.69
N MET A 151 -21.41 -0.80 -6.18
CA MET A 151 -21.18 0.60 -5.83
C MET A 151 -22.38 1.46 -6.22
N ASP A 152 -22.93 1.27 -7.42
CA ASP A 152 -24.09 2.04 -7.89
C ASP A 152 -25.31 1.78 -7.00
N ALA A 153 -25.57 0.52 -6.64
CA ALA A 153 -26.68 0.17 -5.74
C ALA A 153 -26.50 0.74 -4.32
N LEU A 154 -25.29 0.69 -3.77
CA LEU A 154 -24.97 1.27 -2.47
C LEU A 154 -25.10 2.80 -2.48
N GLU A 155 -24.62 3.45 -3.54
CA GLU A 155 -24.71 4.91 -3.70
C GLU A 155 -26.16 5.37 -3.85
N ASP A 156 -27.00 4.64 -4.61
CA ASP A 156 -28.44 4.90 -4.71
C ASP A 156 -29.15 4.78 -3.36
N GLN A 157 -28.73 3.84 -2.50
CA GLN A 157 -29.33 3.61 -1.19
C GLN A 157 -28.88 4.63 -0.13
N TYR A 158 -27.58 4.95 -0.07
CA TYR A 158 -26.99 5.72 1.02
C TYR A 158 -26.65 7.17 0.63
N GLY A 159 -26.54 7.48 -0.66
CA GLY A 159 -26.18 8.80 -1.20
C GLY A 159 -24.69 9.12 -1.17
N TYR A 160 -23.84 8.16 -0.74
CA TYR A 160 -22.38 8.26 -0.74
C TYR A 160 -21.77 6.86 -0.70
N LEU A 161 -20.46 6.77 -0.88
CA LEU A 161 -19.67 5.54 -0.75
C LEU A 161 -18.47 5.77 0.17
N ILE A 162 -18.02 4.72 0.84
CA ILE A 162 -16.78 4.70 1.63
C ILE A 162 -15.99 3.43 1.34
N GLY A 163 -14.68 3.48 1.59
CA GLY A 163 -13.78 2.36 1.41
C GLY A 163 -13.08 2.39 0.07
N ASP A 164 -12.17 1.44 -0.10
CA ASP A 164 -11.43 1.27 -1.33
C ASP A 164 -10.99 -0.19 -1.52
N LEU A 165 -10.18 -0.40 -2.56
CA LEU A 165 -9.69 -1.70 -2.99
C LEU A 165 -8.17 -1.66 -3.01
N ASN A 166 -7.52 -2.73 -2.58
CA ASN A 166 -6.09 -2.87 -2.71
C ASN A 166 -5.77 -3.14 -4.19
N THR A 167 -5.15 -2.16 -4.84
CA THR A 167 -4.82 -2.18 -6.27
C THR A 167 -3.47 -2.84 -6.57
N ASP A 168 -2.85 -3.53 -5.60
CA ASP A 168 -1.60 -4.29 -5.77
C ASP A 168 -0.40 -3.44 -6.29
N GLY A 169 0.71 -4.11 -6.61
CA GLY A 169 1.94 -3.54 -7.17
C GLY A 169 2.21 -4.03 -8.60
N VAL A 170 2.91 -3.23 -9.41
CA VAL A 170 3.12 -3.59 -10.83
C VAL A 170 3.97 -4.86 -10.96
N LEU A 171 5.02 -5.00 -10.14
CA LEU A 171 5.88 -6.18 -10.16
C LEU A 171 5.23 -7.41 -9.50
N ASN A 172 4.38 -7.21 -8.48
CA ASN A 172 3.63 -8.29 -7.86
C ASN A 172 2.70 -8.95 -8.89
N ALA A 173 1.88 -8.14 -9.56
CA ALA A 173 0.98 -8.61 -10.60
C ALA A 173 1.77 -9.24 -11.77
N ALA A 174 2.85 -8.60 -12.24
CA ALA A 174 3.69 -9.15 -13.30
C ALA A 174 4.24 -10.54 -12.96
N TYR A 175 4.66 -10.75 -11.71
CA TYR A 175 5.13 -12.05 -11.25
C TYR A 175 4.03 -13.11 -11.23
N HIS A 176 2.80 -12.76 -10.83
CA HIS A 176 1.66 -13.67 -10.89
C HIS A 176 1.30 -14.10 -12.32
N LEU A 177 1.43 -13.17 -13.28
CA LEU A 177 1.18 -13.48 -14.69
C LEU A 177 2.30 -14.32 -15.30
N TYR A 178 3.54 -13.85 -15.14
CA TYR A 178 4.66 -14.33 -15.96
C TYR A 178 5.51 -15.41 -15.26
N GLY A 179 5.43 -15.49 -13.93
CA GLY A 179 6.24 -16.41 -13.14
C GLY A 179 7.74 -16.08 -13.21
N GLN A 180 8.57 -17.10 -12.95
CA GLN A 180 10.03 -16.93 -12.84
C GLN A 180 10.73 -16.43 -14.12
N GLN A 181 10.13 -16.63 -15.30
CA GLN A 181 10.68 -16.16 -16.57
C GLN A 181 10.83 -14.63 -16.59
N LEU A 182 9.98 -13.92 -15.84
CA LEU A 182 10.10 -12.49 -15.60
C LEU A 182 11.53 -12.09 -15.23
N PHE A 183 12.13 -12.75 -14.24
CA PHE A 183 13.46 -12.39 -13.73
C PHE A 183 14.59 -12.70 -14.72
N LEU A 184 14.42 -13.68 -15.60
CA LEU A 184 15.38 -13.91 -16.69
C LEU A 184 15.29 -12.77 -17.72
N ASP A 185 14.08 -12.31 -18.00
CA ASP A 185 13.82 -11.26 -18.99
C ASP A 185 14.23 -9.87 -18.55
N PHE A 186 14.39 -9.62 -17.25
CA PHE A 186 15.08 -8.41 -16.76
C PHE A 186 16.45 -8.23 -17.46
N TYR A 187 17.11 -9.33 -17.82
CA TYR A 187 18.42 -9.33 -18.47
C TYR A 187 18.35 -9.68 -19.96
N GLN A 188 17.50 -10.63 -20.34
CA GLN A 188 17.46 -11.15 -21.71
C GLN A 188 16.55 -10.34 -22.62
N SER A 189 15.52 -9.67 -22.09
CA SER A 189 14.51 -8.95 -22.87
C SER A 189 13.88 -7.81 -22.06
N PRO A 190 14.68 -6.81 -21.61
CA PRO A 190 14.22 -5.74 -20.72
C PRO A 190 13.05 -4.93 -21.28
N GLU A 191 12.97 -4.77 -22.60
CA GLU A 191 11.87 -4.05 -23.25
C GLU A 191 10.51 -4.75 -23.07
N ARG A 192 10.49 -6.09 -23.05
CA ARG A 192 9.29 -6.88 -22.81
C ARG A 192 8.80 -6.68 -21.37
N VAL A 193 9.72 -6.72 -20.41
CA VAL A 193 9.41 -6.44 -19.00
C VAL A 193 8.87 -5.03 -18.85
N ARG A 194 9.53 -4.02 -19.44
CA ARG A 194 9.08 -2.62 -19.36
C ARG A 194 7.67 -2.46 -19.92
N ARG A 195 7.37 -3.03 -21.10
CA ARG A 195 6.03 -3.01 -21.70
C ARG A 195 4.99 -3.64 -20.77
N LEU A 196 5.30 -4.81 -20.20
CA LEU A 196 4.41 -5.50 -19.28
C LEU A 196 4.11 -4.64 -18.04
N LEU A 197 5.15 -4.11 -17.39
CA LEU A 197 4.99 -3.25 -16.22
C LEU A 197 4.21 -1.97 -16.56
N ASP A 198 4.38 -1.41 -17.76
CA ASP A 198 3.63 -0.25 -18.23
C ASP A 198 2.13 -0.53 -18.40
N VAL A 199 1.78 -1.67 -18.99
CA VAL A 199 0.37 -2.09 -19.13
C VAL A 199 -0.28 -2.23 -17.76
N ILE A 200 0.41 -2.88 -16.82
CA ILE A 200 -0.09 -3.08 -15.45
C ILE A 200 -0.17 -1.75 -14.70
N GLY A 201 0.85 -0.90 -14.79
CA GLY A 201 0.87 0.41 -14.12
C GLY A 201 -0.27 1.31 -14.58
N GLU A 202 -0.57 1.33 -15.89
CA GLU A 202 -1.71 2.07 -16.43
C GLU A 202 -3.06 1.53 -15.91
N LEU A 203 -3.21 0.20 -15.79
CA LEU A 203 -4.41 -0.42 -15.24
C LEU A 203 -4.59 -0.10 -13.75
N VAL A 204 -3.53 -0.22 -12.97
CA VAL A 204 -3.51 0.10 -11.53
C VAL A 204 -3.98 1.53 -11.30
N VAL A 205 -3.41 2.49 -12.04
CA VAL A 205 -3.76 3.92 -11.90
C VAL A 205 -5.20 4.18 -12.32
N ASP A 206 -5.68 3.56 -13.39
CA ASP A 206 -7.07 3.72 -13.85
C ASP A 206 -8.08 3.24 -12.81
N VAL A 207 -7.84 2.07 -12.21
CA VAL A 207 -8.70 1.51 -11.15
C VAL A 207 -8.63 2.39 -9.89
N ALA A 208 -7.43 2.77 -9.45
CA ALA A 208 -7.25 3.60 -8.26
C ALA A 208 -7.92 4.99 -8.41
N LEU A 209 -7.77 5.63 -9.57
CA LEU A 209 -8.44 6.90 -9.88
C LEU A 209 -9.96 6.77 -9.86
N TYR A 210 -10.48 5.69 -10.44
CA TYR A 210 -11.91 5.43 -10.47
C TYR A 210 -12.49 5.26 -9.06
N VAL A 211 -11.86 4.42 -8.24
CA VAL A 211 -12.28 4.20 -6.85
C VAL A 211 -12.22 5.50 -6.06
N ARG A 212 -11.10 6.24 -6.14
CA ARG A 212 -10.94 7.52 -5.46
C ARG A 212 -11.96 8.57 -5.86
N GLN A 213 -12.35 8.60 -7.14
CA GLN A 213 -13.40 9.51 -7.60
C GLN A 213 -14.75 9.19 -6.96
N ARG A 214 -15.03 7.92 -6.69
CA ARG A 214 -16.31 7.45 -6.12
C ARG A 214 -16.35 7.57 -4.59
N THR A 215 -15.24 7.32 -3.90
CA THR A 215 -15.23 7.17 -2.43
C THR A 215 -14.38 8.21 -1.70
N GLY A 216 -13.53 8.94 -2.42
CA GLY A 216 -12.53 9.84 -1.83
C GLY A 216 -11.22 9.17 -1.43
N SER A 217 -11.13 7.83 -1.41
CA SER A 217 -9.92 7.08 -1.04
C SER A 217 -9.53 6.01 -2.05
N CYS A 218 -8.29 5.51 -2.00
CA CYS A 218 -7.84 4.43 -2.89
C CYS A 218 -6.79 3.48 -2.32
N SER A 219 -6.45 3.58 -1.03
CA SER A 219 -5.33 2.82 -0.46
C SER A 219 -5.45 2.53 1.04
N ILE A 220 -6.57 2.83 1.67
CA ILE A 220 -6.81 2.51 3.08
C ILE A 220 -6.82 0.98 3.29
N SER A 221 -7.35 0.23 2.31
CA SER A 221 -7.30 -1.24 2.26
C SER A 221 -5.92 -1.83 1.92
N VAL A 222 -4.93 -0.99 1.59
CA VAL A 222 -3.51 -1.39 1.55
C VAL A 222 -2.93 -1.25 2.95
N ASN A 223 -3.05 -0.05 3.52
CA ASN A 223 -2.73 0.23 4.92
C ASN A 223 -3.48 1.48 5.38
N ARG A 224 -4.26 1.36 6.46
CA ARG A 224 -5.08 2.45 6.98
C ARG A 224 -4.28 3.68 7.42
N MET A 225 -2.98 3.53 7.69
CA MET A 225 -2.10 4.67 7.99
C MET A 225 -2.15 5.77 6.92
N ALA A 226 -2.46 5.43 5.66
CA ALA A 226 -2.67 6.40 4.59
C ALA A 226 -3.74 7.47 4.94
N GLU A 227 -4.83 7.06 5.60
CA GLU A 227 -5.95 7.95 5.98
C GLU A 227 -5.52 9.05 6.94
N HIS A 228 -4.55 8.78 7.83
CA HIS A 228 -4.02 9.77 8.78
C HIS A 228 -3.20 10.87 8.13
N VAL A 229 -2.73 10.65 6.90
CA VAL A 229 -1.86 11.57 6.16
C VAL A 229 -2.66 12.30 5.08
N ASP A 230 -3.29 11.55 4.18
CA ASP A 230 -4.21 12.06 3.17
C ASP A 230 -5.10 10.89 2.70
N PRO A 231 -6.43 10.93 2.90
CA PRO A 231 -7.34 9.88 2.44
C PRO A 231 -7.23 9.56 0.93
N GLY A 232 -6.86 10.55 0.12
CA GLY A 232 -6.65 10.42 -1.32
C GLY A 232 -5.26 9.95 -1.74
N LEU A 233 -4.35 9.69 -0.78
CA LEU A 233 -3.01 9.12 -1.01
C LEU A 233 -3.13 7.78 -1.75
N PHE A 234 -2.36 7.62 -2.81
CA PHE A 234 -2.18 6.35 -3.47
C PHE A 234 -0.93 5.65 -2.97
N LEU A 235 -1.08 4.42 -2.48
CA LEU A 235 0.00 3.62 -1.92
C LEU A 235 0.34 2.45 -2.84
N HIS A 236 1.47 2.52 -3.54
CA HIS A 236 1.90 1.47 -4.44
C HIS A 236 2.56 0.30 -3.71
N ALA A 237 2.06 -0.93 -3.86
CA ALA A 237 2.52 -2.10 -3.12
C ALA A 237 3.78 -2.76 -3.72
N ASN A 238 4.96 -2.26 -3.38
CA ASN A 238 6.25 -2.72 -3.92
C ASN A 238 6.86 -3.96 -3.22
N CYS A 239 6.04 -4.92 -2.79
CA CYS A 239 6.55 -6.08 -2.04
C CYS A 239 7.52 -6.96 -2.83
N SER A 240 7.30 -7.13 -4.13
CA SER A 240 8.20 -7.92 -4.99
C SER A 240 9.51 -7.21 -5.35
N VAL A 241 9.65 -5.91 -5.06
CA VAL A 241 10.90 -5.17 -5.32
C VAL A 241 12.06 -5.73 -4.49
N GLN A 242 11.77 -6.40 -3.37
CA GLN A 242 12.77 -7.14 -2.58
C GLN A 242 13.53 -8.20 -3.38
N MET A 243 12.94 -8.72 -4.46
CA MET A 243 13.50 -9.79 -5.28
C MET A 243 14.44 -9.28 -6.38
N ILE A 244 14.56 -7.97 -6.58
CA ILE A 244 15.37 -7.38 -7.66
C ILE A 244 16.43 -6.41 -7.10
N SER A 245 17.49 -6.18 -7.88
CA SER A 245 18.55 -5.23 -7.49
C SER A 245 18.09 -3.78 -7.63
N PRO A 246 18.67 -2.82 -6.88
CA PRO A 246 18.40 -1.39 -7.08
C PRO A 246 18.68 -0.90 -8.51
N GLU A 247 19.66 -1.50 -9.20
CA GLU A 247 19.94 -1.22 -10.60
C GLU A 247 18.77 -1.67 -11.51
N SER A 248 18.28 -2.90 -11.31
CA SER A 248 17.13 -3.44 -12.04
C SER A 248 15.88 -2.60 -11.83
N TYR A 249 15.64 -2.19 -10.58
CA TYR A 249 14.52 -1.30 -10.24
C TYR A 249 14.63 0.03 -10.98
N ARG A 250 15.79 0.72 -10.94
CA ARG A 250 15.99 1.99 -11.65
C ARG A 250 15.78 1.87 -13.16
N GLN A 251 16.21 0.78 -13.77
CA GLN A 251 16.18 0.60 -15.22
C GLN A 251 14.78 0.27 -15.75
N LEU A 252 13.98 -0.49 -15.00
CA LEU A 252 12.75 -1.09 -15.51
C LEU A 252 11.49 -0.73 -14.73
N HIS A 253 11.60 -0.49 -13.42
CA HIS A 253 10.44 -0.27 -12.54
C HIS A 253 10.20 1.21 -12.25
N LEU A 254 11.25 1.94 -11.86
CA LEU A 254 11.20 3.37 -11.53
C LEU A 254 10.56 4.22 -12.63
N PRO A 255 10.86 4.04 -13.95
CA PRO A 255 10.24 4.85 -14.99
C PRO A 255 8.72 4.65 -15.09
N VAL A 256 8.22 3.46 -14.73
CA VAL A 256 6.80 3.12 -14.69
C VAL A 256 6.15 3.84 -13.52
N GLU A 257 6.71 3.73 -12.31
CA GLU A 257 6.20 4.43 -11.13
C GLU A 257 6.24 5.95 -11.29
N GLN A 258 7.26 6.51 -11.94
CA GLN A 258 7.30 7.94 -12.26
C GLN A 258 6.17 8.35 -13.23
N ARG A 259 5.77 7.47 -14.16
CA ARG A 259 4.58 7.69 -15.01
C ARG A 259 3.30 7.63 -14.17
N MET A 260 3.18 6.66 -13.28
CA MET A 260 2.05 6.54 -12.38
C MET A 260 1.92 7.78 -11.49
N ALA A 261 3.00 8.20 -10.83
CA ALA A 261 3.04 9.35 -9.95
C ALA A 261 2.79 10.70 -10.68
N ARG A 262 2.95 10.78 -12.01
CA ARG A 262 2.50 11.94 -12.79
C ARG A 262 0.97 11.98 -12.98
N ARG A 263 0.30 10.84 -12.90
CA ARG A 263 -1.15 10.70 -13.11
C ARG A 263 -1.94 10.67 -11.80
N ILE A 264 -1.33 10.17 -10.73
CA ILE A 264 -1.96 10.03 -9.42
C ILE A 264 -1.04 10.56 -8.32
N GLN A 265 -1.52 11.60 -7.63
CA GLN A 265 -0.92 12.22 -6.45
C GLN A 265 -2.03 12.42 -5.39
N PRO A 266 -1.68 12.52 -4.09
CA PRO A 266 -0.37 12.25 -3.51
C PRO A 266 0.06 10.78 -3.72
N PHE A 267 1.36 10.55 -3.90
CA PHE A 267 1.91 9.22 -4.16
C PHE A 267 2.74 8.73 -2.97
N GLY A 268 2.57 7.45 -2.63
CA GLY A 268 3.33 6.76 -1.60
C GLY A 268 3.73 5.36 -2.04
N VAL A 269 4.71 4.79 -1.35
CA VAL A 269 5.25 3.46 -1.64
C VAL A 269 5.17 2.60 -0.39
N HIS A 270 4.57 1.43 -0.53
CA HIS A 270 4.64 0.37 0.46
C HIS A 270 5.79 -0.56 0.12
N HIS A 271 6.77 -0.72 1.01
CA HIS A 271 7.86 -1.69 0.85
C HIS A 271 7.76 -2.79 1.92
N CYS A 272 7.70 -4.04 1.47
CA CYS A 272 7.74 -5.19 2.36
C CYS A 272 9.17 -5.48 2.86
N GLY A 273 9.28 -6.18 4.00
CA GLY A 273 10.50 -6.82 4.54
C GLY A 273 11.68 -5.92 4.93
N ASP A 274 12.87 -6.51 5.05
CA ASP A 274 13.98 -5.98 5.88
C ASP A 274 15.02 -5.11 5.16
N ASN A 275 14.76 -4.72 3.92
CA ASN A 275 15.77 -4.14 3.04
C ASN A 275 15.39 -2.81 2.37
N THR A 276 14.38 -2.10 2.91
CA THR A 276 13.93 -0.80 2.37
C THR A 276 15.10 0.18 2.18
N HIS A 277 16.03 0.22 3.14
CA HIS A 277 17.23 1.07 3.10
C HIS A 277 18.15 0.84 1.88
N ARG A 278 18.07 -0.32 1.22
CA ARG A 278 18.85 -0.61 0.01
C ARG A 278 18.24 0.02 -1.24
N ILE A 279 16.92 0.20 -1.25
CA ILE A 279 16.18 0.75 -2.38
C ILE A 279 15.79 2.22 -2.17
N ALA A 280 15.79 2.71 -0.92
CA ALA A 280 15.42 4.07 -0.57
C ALA A 280 16.11 5.17 -1.42
N PRO A 281 17.41 5.07 -1.79
CA PRO A 281 18.03 6.04 -2.69
C PRO A 281 17.45 6.07 -4.11
N ALA A 282 16.82 4.99 -4.57
CA ALA A 282 16.09 4.97 -5.84
C ALA A 282 14.65 5.46 -5.67
N TYR A 283 14.04 5.20 -4.51
CA TYR A 283 12.74 5.79 -4.16
C TYR A 283 12.78 7.32 -4.02
N ALA A 284 13.92 7.89 -3.64
CA ALA A 284 14.12 9.34 -3.63
C ALA A 284 13.97 10.00 -5.02
N GLU A 285 14.03 9.22 -6.11
CA GLU A 285 13.81 9.68 -7.47
C GLU A 285 12.32 9.70 -7.89
N LEU A 286 11.42 9.32 -6.97
CA LEU A 286 9.97 9.42 -7.13
C LEU A 286 9.44 10.72 -6.51
N PRO A 287 8.43 11.35 -7.11
CA PRO A 287 7.65 12.40 -6.45
C PRO A 287 6.67 11.74 -5.45
N ALA A 288 7.19 11.09 -4.42
CA ALA A 288 6.42 10.37 -3.40
C ALA A 288 6.64 10.98 -2.01
N VAL A 289 5.54 11.15 -1.26
CA VAL A 289 5.51 11.85 0.04
C VAL A 289 5.44 10.91 1.24
N TYR A 290 5.17 9.64 1.00
CA TYR A 290 4.85 8.66 2.03
C TYR A 290 5.55 7.33 1.73
N PHE A 291 6.18 6.73 2.73
CA PHE A 291 6.84 5.44 2.60
C PHE A 291 6.52 4.53 3.78
N GLU A 292 6.11 3.28 3.49
CA GLU A 292 6.10 2.24 4.49
C GLU A 292 7.47 1.59 4.55
N ILE A 293 8.10 1.70 5.72
CA ILE A 293 9.41 1.12 5.96
C ILE A 293 9.18 -0.30 6.46
N GLY A 294 9.55 -1.27 5.64
CA GLY A 294 9.36 -2.68 5.94
C GLY A 294 10.10 -3.10 7.22
N TRP A 295 9.51 -4.06 7.94
CA TRP A 295 10.02 -4.52 9.22
C TRP A 295 11.47 -5.01 9.10
N GLY A 296 12.34 -4.63 10.05
CA GLY A 296 13.76 -5.01 10.04
C GLY A 296 14.66 -4.17 9.14
N SER A 297 14.11 -3.19 8.40
CA SER A 297 14.90 -2.24 7.63
C SER A 297 15.68 -1.28 8.53
N ASP A 298 16.85 -0.83 8.10
CA ASP A 298 17.59 0.27 8.72
C ASP A 298 16.86 1.60 8.49
N VAL A 299 16.04 2.00 9.47
CA VAL A 299 15.19 3.20 9.41
C VAL A 299 16.03 4.48 9.28
N ALA A 300 17.16 4.57 10.00
CA ALA A 300 18.02 5.74 9.96
C ALA A 300 18.57 5.98 8.54
N ARG A 301 19.03 4.92 7.88
CA ARG A 301 19.47 5.00 6.47
C ARG A 301 18.33 5.29 5.50
N CYS A 302 17.11 4.83 5.79
CA CYS A 302 15.94 5.25 5.02
C CYS A 302 15.71 6.76 5.16
N ARG A 303 15.76 7.29 6.39
CA ARG A 303 15.57 8.72 6.66
C ARG A 303 16.65 9.58 6.01
N GLU A 304 17.91 9.13 6.00
CA GLU A 304 18.99 9.81 5.27
C GLU A 304 18.69 9.95 3.77
N ALA A 305 18.10 8.92 3.15
CA ALA A 305 17.75 8.93 1.73
C ALA A 305 16.43 9.66 1.43
N LEU A 306 15.49 9.70 2.38
CA LEU A 306 14.13 10.23 2.23
C LEU A 306 13.82 11.21 3.38
N PRO A 307 14.53 12.36 3.46
CA PRO A 307 14.53 13.21 4.65
C PRO A 307 13.17 13.83 4.97
N ASP A 308 12.38 14.21 3.96
CA ASP A 308 11.15 14.99 4.12
C ASP A 308 9.85 14.18 4.06
N ALA A 309 9.96 12.86 3.87
CA ALA A 309 8.79 12.00 3.67
C ALA A 309 8.17 11.53 4.98
N PHE A 310 6.86 11.25 4.96
CA PHE A 310 6.21 10.58 6.07
C PHE A 310 6.60 9.09 6.07
N PHE A 311 7.03 8.58 7.22
CA PHE A 311 7.39 7.17 7.41
C PHE A 311 6.33 6.44 8.21
N ASN A 312 5.75 5.41 7.63
CA ASN A 312 5.00 4.42 8.40
C ASN A 312 5.95 3.28 8.81
N LEU A 313 6.28 3.23 10.10
CA LEU A 313 7.25 2.31 10.69
C LEU A 313 6.57 0.99 11.06
N ARG A 314 6.99 -0.10 10.42
CA ARG A 314 6.36 -1.41 10.62
C ARG A 314 7.06 -2.25 11.66
N LEU A 315 6.30 -2.68 12.68
CA LEU A 315 6.70 -3.81 13.51
C LEU A 315 6.51 -5.14 12.76
N ASN A 316 7.30 -6.14 13.16
CA ASN A 316 7.20 -7.49 12.61
C ASN A 316 6.02 -8.25 13.26
N PRO A 317 5.00 -8.67 12.49
CA PRO A 317 3.84 -9.39 13.04
C PRO A 317 4.21 -10.75 13.66
N VAL A 318 5.28 -11.39 13.19
CA VAL A 318 5.80 -12.64 13.78
C VAL A 318 6.40 -12.39 15.16
N ARG A 319 7.05 -11.23 15.37
CA ARG A 319 7.54 -10.85 16.70
C ARG A 319 6.38 -10.46 17.61
N MET A 320 5.40 -9.71 17.11
CA MET A 320 4.16 -9.43 17.84
C MET A 320 3.46 -10.72 18.31
N LEU A 321 3.53 -11.81 17.54
CA LEU A 321 2.97 -13.10 17.93
C LEU A 321 3.80 -13.86 18.98
N ASN A 322 5.13 -13.83 18.86
CA ASN A 322 6.01 -14.79 19.57
C ASN A 322 6.86 -14.18 20.70
N CYS A 323 7.05 -12.87 20.73
CA CYS A 323 7.93 -12.21 21.69
C CYS A 323 7.18 -11.73 22.94
N ALA A 324 7.93 -11.49 24.01
CA ALA A 324 7.39 -10.92 25.24
C ALA A 324 7.09 -9.42 25.07
N PRO A 325 6.16 -8.86 25.86
CA PRO A 325 5.82 -7.43 25.81
C PRO A 325 7.03 -6.49 25.88
N GLN A 326 8.02 -6.80 26.72
CA GLN A 326 9.24 -6.00 26.83
C GLN A 326 10.01 -5.91 25.50
N GLU A 327 10.10 -7.00 24.74
CA GLU A 327 10.76 -6.98 23.43
C GLU A 327 9.99 -6.13 22.42
N ILE A 328 8.66 -6.08 22.52
CA ILE A 328 7.83 -5.22 21.66
C ILE A 328 8.02 -3.74 21.99
N ALA A 329 8.15 -3.40 23.27
CA ALA A 329 8.52 -2.04 23.68
C ALA A 329 9.89 -1.65 23.12
N GLU A 330 10.88 -2.54 23.21
CA GLU A 330 12.23 -2.33 22.69
C GLU A 330 12.23 -2.17 21.16
N ASP A 331 11.50 -3.01 20.42
CA ASP A 331 11.34 -2.89 18.97
C ASP A 331 10.70 -1.54 18.58
N THR A 332 9.62 -1.17 19.27
CA THR A 332 8.90 0.10 19.01
C THR A 332 9.80 1.31 19.28
N GLU A 333 10.53 1.29 20.39
CA GLU A 333 11.47 2.35 20.78
C GLU A 333 12.62 2.48 19.79
N GLN A 334 13.19 1.37 19.33
CA GLN A 334 14.25 1.39 18.30
C GLN A 334 13.78 2.03 17.00
N LEU A 335 12.56 1.72 16.55
CA LEU A 335 11.98 2.33 15.35
C LEU A 335 11.82 3.84 15.53
N LEU A 336 11.26 4.29 16.66
CA LEU A 336 11.01 5.70 16.95
C LEU A 336 12.31 6.51 17.06
N LEU A 337 13.33 5.97 17.74
CA LEU A 337 14.64 6.62 17.88
C LEU A 337 15.35 6.79 16.52
N ALA A 338 15.14 5.87 15.58
CA ALA A 338 15.74 5.91 14.26
C ALA A 338 14.92 6.71 13.22
N ALA A 339 13.67 7.08 13.54
CA ALA A 339 12.71 7.65 12.60
C ALA A 339 13.09 9.05 12.08
N GLY A 340 13.89 9.80 12.83
CA GLY A 340 14.08 11.23 12.60
C GLY A 340 12.93 12.05 13.22
N PRO A 341 12.42 13.09 12.54
CA PRO A 341 11.29 13.87 13.04
C PRO A 341 10.04 13.02 13.27
N LEU A 342 9.51 13.04 14.49
CA LEU A 342 8.37 12.21 14.89
C LEU A 342 7.04 12.74 14.33
N GLU A 343 6.98 13.99 13.89
CA GLU A 343 5.85 14.59 13.19
C GLU A 343 5.65 13.99 11.78
N GLN A 344 6.70 13.36 11.25
CA GLN A 344 6.73 12.69 9.94
C GLN A 344 6.78 11.17 10.11
N ALA A 345 6.28 10.64 11.24
CA ALA A 345 6.29 9.22 11.52
C ALA A 345 4.92 8.74 12.02
N GLY A 346 4.57 7.52 11.65
CA GLY A 346 3.51 6.72 12.25
C GLY A 346 4.06 5.33 12.55
N VAL A 347 3.38 4.57 13.40
CA VAL A 347 3.77 3.19 13.74
C VAL A 347 2.64 2.25 13.36
N CYS A 348 2.94 1.11 12.77
CA CYS A 348 1.92 0.11 12.55
C CYS A 348 2.43 -1.32 12.71
N CYS A 349 1.49 -2.25 12.89
CA CYS A 349 1.73 -3.66 12.65
C CYS A 349 0.58 -4.22 11.82
N ILE A 350 0.94 -4.87 10.71
CA ILE A 350 -0.01 -5.27 9.66
C ILE A 350 0.10 -6.77 9.45
N ASN A 351 -1.05 -7.41 9.23
CA ASN A 351 -1.24 -8.85 9.12
C ASN A 351 -0.84 -9.59 10.40
N MET A 352 -1.24 -9.06 11.57
CA MET A 352 -1.12 -9.78 12.84
C MET A 352 -2.04 -11.00 12.84
N ASP A 353 -1.49 -12.15 13.18
CA ASP A 353 -2.17 -13.44 13.06
C ASP A 353 -2.99 -13.79 14.30
N HIS A 354 -3.84 -14.81 14.20
CA HIS A 354 -4.53 -15.38 15.35
C HIS A 354 -3.52 -15.79 16.44
N GLY A 355 -3.85 -15.47 17.69
CA GLY A 355 -3.01 -15.78 18.85
C GLY A 355 -2.01 -14.68 19.22
N THR A 356 -1.88 -13.59 18.45
CA THR A 356 -1.11 -12.42 18.88
C THR A 356 -1.64 -11.93 20.24
N PRO A 357 -0.80 -11.86 21.29
CA PRO A 357 -1.25 -11.44 22.62
C PRO A 357 -1.68 -9.97 22.62
N ASP A 358 -2.83 -9.68 23.23
CA ASP A 358 -3.32 -8.31 23.39
C ASP A 358 -2.30 -7.44 24.19
N ASP A 359 -1.60 -8.02 25.17
CA ASP A 359 -0.52 -7.36 25.93
C ASP A 359 0.59 -6.79 25.02
N ASN A 360 0.90 -7.46 23.91
CA ASN A 360 1.89 -6.97 22.95
C ASN A 360 1.34 -5.75 22.18
N VAL A 361 0.06 -5.76 21.82
CA VAL A 361 -0.62 -4.61 21.21
C VAL A 361 -0.67 -3.43 22.20
N PHE A 362 -1.09 -3.67 23.44
CA PHE A 362 -1.11 -2.64 24.48
C PHE A 362 0.28 -2.03 24.70
N THR A 363 1.32 -2.85 24.76
CA THR A 363 2.70 -2.38 25.01
C THR A 363 3.25 -1.52 23.87
N MET A 364 2.95 -1.86 22.62
CA MET A 364 3.26 -1.02 21.46
C MET A 364 2.60 0.36 21.60
N PHE A 365 1.30 0.40 21.92
CA PHE A 365 0.58 1.67 22.11
C PHE A 365 1.11 2.46 23.31
N GLU A 366 1.35 1.83 24.45
CA GLU A 366 1.90 2.49 25.64
C GLU A 366 3.25 3.16 25.37
N THR A 367 4.10 2.49 24.57
CA THR A 367 5.39 3.03 24.17
C THR A 367 5.21 4.27 23.30
N VAL A 368 4.35 4.23 22.28
CA VAL A 368 4.04 5.41 21.45
C VAL A 368 3.44 6.55 22.29
N GLN A 369 2.54 6.23 23.22
CA GLN A 369 1.93 7.23 24.12
C GLN A 369 2.95 7.91 25.04
N ARG A 370 4.03 7.21 25.44
CA ARG A 370 5.14 7.82 26.17
C ARG A 370 5.83 8.89 25.33
N TYR A 371 6.13 8.59 24.07
CA TYR A 371 6.76 9.52 23.12
C TYR A 371 5.83 10.72 22.82
N ARG A 372 4.52 10.49 22.66
CA ARG A 372 3.52 11.56 22.49
C ARG A 372 3.51 12.57 23.64
N ARG A 373 3.73 12.13 24.88
CA ARG A 373 3.69 13.00 26.07
C ARG A 373 4.98 13.77 26.33
N TYR A 374 6.13 13.14 26.10
CA TYR A 374 7.40 13.64 26.63
C TYR A 374 8.43 14.01 25.57
N GLY A 375 8.22 13.65 24.29
CA GLY A 375 9.32 13.61 23.33
C GLY A 375 10.31 12.49 23.70
N ALA A 376 11.23 12.16 22.78
CA ALA A 376 12.20 11.08 22.94
C ALA A 376 13.03 11.16 24.23
#